data_AF-A0A3C0FDU2-F1
#
_entry.id   AF-A0A3C0FDU2-F1
#
_cell.length_a   1.000
_cell.length_b   1.000
_cell.length_c   1.000
_cell.angle_alpha   90.00
_cell.angle_beta   90.00
_cell.angle_gamma   90.00
#
_symmetry.space_group_name_H-M   'P 1'
#
loop_
_entity.id
_entity.type
_entity.pdbx_description
1 polymer ?
#
loop_
_entity_poly.entity_id
_entity_poly.type
_entity_poly.pdbx_seq_one_letter_code
_entity_poly.pdbx_strand_id
1 'polypeptide(L)' 'MNAAYACGLGRQLGSLEPGKRADLVVFDAPDHLYLCYHYGVNLARAVFTAGKLRWESHQGGESR' A
#
# COMPACT_ATOMS: atom_id res chain seq x y z
N MET A 1 1.96 9.44 -5.99
CA MET A 1 1.44 10.65 -6.66
C MET A 1 1.94 10.81 -8.10
N ASN A 2 3.26 10.94 -8.33
CA ASN A 2 3.81 11.24 -9.67
C ASN A 2 3.35 10.28 -10.79
N ALA A 3 3.32 8.97 -10.51
CA ALA A 3 2.82 7.97 -11.46
C ALA A 3 1.35 8.21 -11.85
N ALA A 4 0.49 8.56 -10.89
CA ALA A 4 -0.92 8.82 -11.17
C ALA A 4 -1.11 10.09 -12.01
N TYR A 5 -0.34 11.15 -11.76
CA TYR A 5 -0.38 12.36 -12.58
C TYR A 5 0.18 12.14 -13.98
N ALA A 6 1.28 11.38 -14.12
CA ALA A 6 1.84 11.02 -15.42
C ALA A 6 0.84 10.26 -16.30
N CYS A 7 -0.06 9.48 -15.71
CA CYS A 7 -1.14 8.77 -16.40
C CYS A 7 -2.46 9.56 -16.49
N GLY A 8 -2.52 10.83 -16.07
CA GLY A 8 -3.75 11.63 -16.07
C GLY A 8 -4.78 11.23 -14.99
N LEU A 9 -4.41 10.34 -14.06
CA LEU A 9 -5.27 9.77 -13.02
C LEU A 9 -5.10 10.45 -11.65
N GLY A 10 -4.28 11.49 -11.52
CA GLY A 10 -3.95 12.13 -10.23
C GLY A 10 -5.14 12.70 -9.45
N ARG A 11 -6.26 12.98 -10.14
CA ARG A 11 -7.54 13.38 -9.48
C ARG A 11 -8.27 12.21 -8.82
N GLN A 12 -7.98 10.97 -9.20
CA GLN A 12 -8.68 9.77 -8.77
C GLN A 12 -7.80 8.81 -7.97
N LEU A 13 -6.49 8.79 -8.23
CA LEU A 13 -5.52 7.81 -7.73
C LEU A 13 -4.22 8.46 -7.22
N GLY A 14 -3.46 7.67 -6.46
CA GLY A 14 -2.06 7.98 -6.11
C GLY A 14 -1.87 8.85 -4.87
N SER A 15 -2.92 9.03 -4.08
CA SER A 15 -2.97 9.73 -2.79
C SER A 15 -4.17 9.25 -1.96
N LEU A 16 -4.08 9.31 -0.63
CA LEU A 16 -5.18 8.98 0.28
C LEU A 16 -5.95 10.25 0.67
N GLU A 17 -7.01 10.54 -0.09
CA GLU A 17 -7.87 11.72 0.13
C GLU A 17 -9.34 11.32 -0.01
N PRO A 18 -10.27 11.97 0.72
CA PRO A 18 -11.71 11.74 0.54
C PRO A 18 -12.15 11.91 -0.91
N GLY A 19 -13.00 11.01 -1.41
CA GLY A 19 -13.51 11.02 -2.78
C GLY A 19 -12.58 10.38 -3.83
N LYS A 20 -11.32 10.08 -3.48
CA LYS A 20 -10.42 9.29 -4.35
C LYS A 20 -10.62 7.78 -4.13
N ARG A 21 -10.22 6.98 -5.12
CA ARG A 21 -10.34 5.53 -5.05
C ARG A 21 -9.39 4.99 -3.98
N ALA A 22 -9.91 4.12 -3.12
CA ALA A 22 -9.14 3.48 -2.06
C ALA A 22 -8.26 2.34 -2.61
N ASP A 23 -7.19 2.72 -3.31
CA ASP A 23 -6.10 1.83 -3.75
C ASP A 23 -4.91 2.04 -2.81
N LEU A 24 -4.65 1.07 -1.93
CA LEU A 24 -3.63 1.19 -0.89
C LEU A 24 -3.03 -0.16 -0.51
N VAL A 25 -1.84 -0.10 0.10
CA VAL A 25 -1.13 -1.25 0.66
C VAL A 25 -0.89 -0.97 2.14
N VAL A 26 -1.18 -1.96 2.98
CA VAL A 26 -0.79 -1.98 4.39
C VAL A 26 0.52 -2.74 4.49
N PHE A 27 1.56 -2.10 5.03
CA PHE A 27 2.86 -2.71 5.26
C PHE A 27 3.02 -3.11 6.72
N ASP A 28 3.65 -4.26 6.95
CA ASP A 28 4.15 -4.66 8.26
C ASP A 28 5.55 -4.07 8.45
N ALA A 29 5.58 -2.80 8.85
CA ALA A 29 6.78 -2.02 9.02
C ALA A 29 6.59 -0.99 10.14
N PRO A 30 7.60 -0.76 10.99
CA PRO A 30 7.50 0.20 12.10
C PRO A 30 7.38 1.65 11.61
N ASP A 31 7.95 1.97 10.45
CA ASP A 31 7.92 3.29 9.85
C ASP A 31 8.16 3.23 8.33
N HIS A 32 8.03 4.37 7.66
CA HIS A 32 8.15 4.48 6.20
C HIS A 32 9.58 4.29 5.67
N LEU A 33 10.61 4.56 6.47
CA LEU A 33 12.01 4.38 6.07
C LEU A 33 12.36 2.90 5.97
N TYR A 34 11.72 2.07 6.80
CA TYR A 34 11.89 0.62 6.78
C TYR A 34 11.69 0.04 5.37
N LEU A 35 10.74 0.57 4.59
CA LEU A 35 10.48 0.19 3.20
C LEU A 35 11.68 0.43 2.27
N CYS A 36 12.41 1.54 2.49
CA CYS A 36 13.56 1.91 1.67
C CYS A 36 14.80 1.10 2.03
N TYR A 37 14.94 0.69 3.30
CA TYR A 37 16.14 0.01 3.80
C TYR A 37 16.09 -1.52 3.73
N HIS A 38 14.90 -2.13 3.67
CA HIS A 38 14.73 -3.58 3.62
C HIS A 38 14.35 -4.03 2.20
N TYR A 39 15.29 -3.87 1.27
CA TYR A 39 15.10 -4.30 -0.10
C TYR A 39 15.14 -5.83 -0.22
N GLY A 40 14.26 -6.41 -1.04
CA GLY A 40 14.23 -7.85 -1.34
C GLY A 40 13.31 -8.70 -0.46
N VAL A 41 12.59 -8.08 0.48
CA VAL A 41 11.54 -8.76 1.27
C VAL A 41 10.16 -8.20 0.94
N ASN A 42 9.13 -9.05 1.00
CA ASN A 42 7.75 -8.59 0.85
C ASN A 42 7.17 -8.21 2.21
N LEU A 43 7.07 -6.91 2.46
CA LEU A 43 6.50 -6.36 3.69
C LEU A 43 5.00 -6.08 3.59
N ALA A 44 4.37 -6.34 2.43
CA ALA A 44 2.94 -6.12 2.29
C ALA A 44 2.18 -7.10 3.19
N ARG A 45 1.33 -6.57 4.06
CA ARG A 45 0.38 -7.34 4.86
C ARG A 45 -0.96 -7.47 4.17
N ALA A 46 -1.47 -6.38 3.59
CA ALA A 46 -2.73 -6.39 2.85
C ALA A 46 -2.71 -5.41 1.69
N VAL A 47 -3.39 -5.76 0.59
CA VAL A 47 -3.53 -4.92 -0.60
C VAL A 47 -5.01 -4.70 -0.88
N PHE A 48 -5.40 -3.44 -0.98
CA PHE A 48 -6.75 -3.00 -1.29
C PHE A 48 -6.78 -2.32 -2.65
N THR A 49 -7.84 -2.59 -3.39
CA THR A 49 -8.10 -1.93 -4.68
C THR A 49 -9.58 -1.63 -4.81
N ALA A 50 -9.93 -0.38 -5.08
CA ALA A 50 -11.29 0.15 -5.02
C ALA A 50 -11.98 -0.15 -3.67
N GLY A 51 -11.23 -0.08 -2.56
CA GLY A 51 -11.74 -0.37 -1.22
C GLY A 51 -12.01 -1.86 -0.95
N LYS A 52 -11.65 -2.76 -1.88
CA LYS A 52 -11.82 -4.21 -1.70
C LYS A 52 -10.48 -4.85 -1.40
N LEU A 53 -10.44 -5.72 -0.40
CA LEU A 53 -9.29 -6.57 -0.14
C LEU A 53 -9.05 -7.47 -1.35
N ARG A 54 -7.86 -7.38 -1.95
CA ARG A 54 -7.45 -8.19 -3.10
C ARG A 54 -6.44 -9.25 -2.73
N TRP A 55 -5.64 -8.97 -1.71
CA TRP A 55 -4.62 -9.88 -1.22
C TRP A 55 -4.33 -9.58 0.24
N GLU A 56 -4.08 -10.63 0.99
CA GLU A 56 -3.62 -10.56 2.38
C GLU A 56 -2.54 -11.63 2.58
N SER A 57 -1.49 -11.29 3.31
CA SER A 57 -0.44 -12.24 3.64
C SER A 57 -1.00 -13.30 4.60
N HIS A 58 -0.68 -14.57 4.34
CA HIS A 58 -1.04 -15.69 5.24
C HIS A 58 -0.12 -15.76 6.47
N GLN A 59 0.62 -14.68 6.77
CA GLN A 59 1.44 -14.54 7.96
C GLN A 59 0.49 -14.22 9.12
N GLY A 60 -0.20 -15.25 9.61
CA GLY A 60 -0.71 -15.30 10.97
C GLY A 60 0.37 -15.87 11.88
N GLY A 61 0.70 -15.15 12.95
CA GLY A 61 1.54 -15.67 14.03
C GLY A 61 2.70 -14.76 14.40
N GLU A 62 2.49 -14.03 15.50
CA GLU A 62 3.42 -13.75 16.60
C GLU A 62 4.94 -13.75 16.34
N SER A 63 5.58 -12.64 16.71
CA SER A 63 6.77 -12.63 17.57
C SER A 63 6.61 -11.39 18.47
N ARG A 64 6.40 -11.52 19.79
CA ARG A 64 7.45 -11.68 20.81
C ARG A 64 8.68 -10.82 20.53
#